data_AF-A0AAU3N8A9-F1
#
_entry.id   AF-A0AAU3N8A9-F1
#
_cell.length_a   1.000
_cell.length_b   1.000
_cell.length_c   1.000
_cell.angle_alpha   90.00
_cell.angle_beta   90.00
_cell.angle_gamma   90.00
#
_symmetry.space_group_name_H-M   'P 1'
#
loop_
_entity.id
_entity.type
_entity.pdbx_description
1 polymer ?
#
loop_
_entity_poly.entity_id
_entity_poly.type
_entity_poly.pdbx_seq_one_letter_code
_entity_poly.pdbx_strand_id
1 'polypeptide(L)'
;MATKPAQSLRQAGQDWLLSCTASPTAVKRAWASEELAAFTTGEYWRAAEAPLMPSVEAMKRIGNRLGPVLADVETGLAWWLLPTTVGDELADVRQLTVRPSGWALKCPPAAYALHCRLWLEPPDGSGRLTDPVLLGAALGPGGGPRLSAEAFG
;
A
#
# COMPACT_ATOMS: atom_id res chain seq x y z
N MET A 1 13.12 -20.16 -8.67
CA MET A 1 12.44 -20.27 -9.98
C MET A 1 10.98 -19.90 -9.77
N ALA A 2 10.59 -18.65 -10.04
CA ALA A 2 9.19 -18.25 -9.90
C ALA A 2 8.35 -18.99 -10.95
N THR A 3 7.26 -19.62 -10.54
CA THR A 3 6.33 -20.29 -11.45
C THR A 3 5.73 -19.25 -12.41
N LYS A 4 5.64 -19.57 -13.71
CA LYS A 4 5.08 -18.72 -14.79
C LYS A 4 3.90 -17.80 -14.39
N PRO A 5 2.87 -18.24 -13.61
CA PRO A 5 1.78 -17.37 -13.18
C PRO A 5 2.19 -16.20 -12.28
N ALA A 6 3.21 -16.35 -11.44
CA ALA A 6 3.67 -15.27 -10.58
C ALA A 6 4.41 -14.18 -11.37
N GLN A 7 5.10 -14.57 -12.46
CA GLN A 7 5.76 -13.62 -13.34
C GLN A 7 4.75 -12.81 -14.17
N SER A 8 3.67 -13.44 -14.64
CA SER A 8 2.61 -12.73 -15.36
C SER A 8 1.86 -11.74 -14.47
N LEU A 9 1.59 -12.09 -13.21
CA LEU A 9 0.95 -11.18 -12.26
C LEU A 9 1.82 -9.96 -11.93
N ARG A 10 3.13 -10.15 -11.75
CA ARG A 10 4.06 -9.02 -11.53
C ARG A 10 4.13 -8.09 -12.73
N GLN A 11 4.12 -8.65 -13.94
CA GLN A 11 4.08 -7.85 -15.17
C GLN A 11 2.76 -7.07 -15.28
N ALA A 12 1.62 -7.73 -15.04
CA ALA A 12 0.31 -7.09 -15.05
C ALA A 12 0.21 -5.96 -14.00
N GLY A 13 0.73 -6.19 -12.79
CA GLY A 13 0.83 -5.18 -11.74
C GLY A 13 1.69 -3.99 -12.12
N GLN A 14 2.83 -4.25 -12.78
CA GLN A 14 3.70 -3.19 -13.28
C GLN A 14 3.02 -2.36 -14.38
N ASP A 15 2.35 -3.03 -15.32
CA ASP A 15 1.62 -2.35 -16.40
C ASP A 15 0.45 -1.51 -15.86
N TRP A 16 -0.22 -1.99 -14.80
CA TRP A 16 -1.24 -1.21 -14.10
C TRP A 16 -0.66 0.01 -13.37
N LEU A 17 0.49 -0.11 -12.69
CA LEU A 17 1.14 1.07 -12.10
C LEU A 17 1.46 2.09 -13.19
N LEU A 18 1.99 1.64 -14.32
CA LEU A 18 2.33 2.50 -15.45
C LEU A 18 1.10 3.17 -16.09
N SER A 19 -0.09 2.57 -16.03
CA SER A 19 -1.32 3.22 -16.50
C SER A 19 -1.83 4.31 -15.54
N CYS A 20 -1.39 4.29 -14.28
CA CYS A 20 -1.75 5.26 -13.25
C CYS A 20 -0.88 6.54 -13.27
N THR A 21 -0.11 6.78 -14.33
CA THR A 21 0.76 7.96 -14.47
C THR A 21 0.67 8.56 -15.86
N ALA A 22 0.70 9.90 -15.92
CA ALA A 22 0.76 10.64 -17.18
C ALA A 22 2.10 10.47 -17.92
N SER A 23 3.15 9.94 -17.26
CA SER A 23 4.49 9.79 -17.86
C SER A 23 5.10 8.41 -17.62
N PRO A 24 4.56 7.34 -18.25
CA PRO A 24 5.06 5.96 -18.07
C PRO A 24 6.54 5.81 -18.45
N THR A 25 7.00 6.53 -19.48
CA THR A 25 8.41 6.50 -19.92
C THR A 25 9.36 7.06 -18.87
N ALA A 26 8.96 8.10 -18.13
CA ALA A 26 9.76 8.66 -17.06
C ALA A 26 9.87 7.69 -15.88
N VAL A 27 8.76 7.04 -15.51
CA VAL A 27 8.75 5.98 -14.49
C VAL A 27 9.66 4.82 -14.87
N LYS A 28 9.56 4.31 -16.10
CA LYS A 28 10.42 3.22 -16.59
C LYS A 28 11.91 3.61 -16.54
N ARG A 29 12.24 4.86 -16.88
CA ARG A 29 13.61 5.37 -16.81
C ARG A 29 14.12 5.41 -15.38
N ALA A 30 13.34 5.96 -14.43
CA ALA A 30 13.72 6.01 -13.02
C ALA A 30 14.00 4.60 -12.48
N TRP A 31 13.09 3.66 -12.72
CA TRP A 31 13.28 2.26 -12.31
C TRP A 31 14.49 1.60 -12.97
N ALA A 32 14.76 1.87 -14.26
CA ALA A 32 15.94 1.35 -14.94
C ALA A 32 17.26 1.94 -14.39
N SER A 33 17.20 3.12 -13.78
CA SER A 33 18.29 3.76 -13.05
C SER A 33 18.32 3.39 -11.56
N GLU A 34 17.56 2.36 -11.16
CA GLU A 34 17.44 1.88 -9.77
C GLU A 34 16.87 2.92 -8.79
N GLU A 35 16.16 3.93 -9.30
CA GLU A 35 15.51 4.97 -8.50
C GLU A 35 14.02 4.65 -8.25
N LEU A 36 13.47 5.16 -7.14
CA LEU A 36 12.04 5.12 -6.89
C LEU A 36 11.29 6.12 -7.77
N ALA A 37 10.24 5.66 -8.45
CA ALA A 37 9.40 6.51 -9.29
C ALA A 37 8.27 7.16 -8.48
N ALA A 38 7.98 8.44 -8.74
CA ALA A 38 6.90 9.16 -8.09
C ALA A 38 5.55 8.95 -8.81
N PHE A 39 4.51 8.63 -8.04
CA PHE A 39 3.13 8.55 -8.51
C PHE A 39 2.25 9.50 -7.72
N THR A 40 1.52 10.35 -8.43
CA THR A 40 0.63 11.34 -7.82
C THR A 40 -0.67 10.68 -7.39
N THR A 41 -1.00 10.78 -6.09
CA THR A 41 -2.29 10.39 -5.54
C THR A 41 -3.42 11.28 -6.07
N GLY A 42 -4.63 10.74 -6.17
CA GLY A 42 -5.84 11.53 -6.45
C GLY A 42 -6.70 10.97 -7.58
N GLU A 43 -6.11 10.82 -8.77
CA GLU A 43 -6.85 10.44 -10.00
C GLU A 43 -7.20 8.95 -10.02
N TYR A 44 -6.25 8.08 -9.67
CA TYR A 44 -6.43 6.63 -9.72
C TYR A 44 -6.64 5.99 -8.34
N TRP A 45 -6.01 6.57 -7.31
CA TRP A 45 -6.06 6.05 -5.94
C TRP A 45 -5.64 7.13 -4.93
N ARG A 46 -6.00 6.93 -3.66
CA ARG A 46 -5.42 7.63 -2.50
C ARG A 46 -4.43 6.72 -1.80
N ALA A 47 -3.55 7.32 -1.00
CA ALA A 47 -2.62 6.57 -0.15
C ALA A 47 -2.96 6.82 1.31
N ALA A 48 -3.11 5.75 2.09
CA ALA A 48 -3.13 5.82 3.55
C ALA A 48 -1.80 5.36 4.12
N GLU A 49 -1.12 6.26 4.82
CA GLU A 49 0.12 5.97 5.54
C GLU A 49 -0.18 5.44 6.94
N ALA A 50 0.50 4.38 7.35
CA ALA A 50 0.43 3.82 8.69
C ALA A 50 1.77 3.18 9.09
N PRO A 51 2.01 2.91 10.39
CA PRO A 51 3.20 2.18 10.81
C PRO A 51 3.22 0.75 10.22
N LEU A 52 4.43 0.28 9.87
CA LEU A 52 4.64 -0.97 9.15
C LEU A 52 4.15 -2.19 9.92
N MET A 53 4.53 -2.34 11.19
CA MET A 53 4.17 -3.51 11.99
C MET A 53 2.65 -3.63 12.22
N PRO A 54 1.92 -2.58 12.62
CA PRO A 54 0.46 -2.58 12.61
C PRO A 54 -0.16 -2.89 11.25
N SER A 55 0.46 -2.44 10.16
CA SER A 55 -0.02 -2.74 8.80
C SER A 55 0.10 -4.23 8.48
N VAL A 56 1.21 -4.88 8.83
CA VAL A 56 1.38 -6.34 8.67
C VAL A 56 0.33 -7.12 9.48
N GLU A 57 0.01 -6.68 10.69
CA GLU A 57 -1.06 -7.29 11.49
C GLU A 57 -2.45 -7.06 10.89
N ALA A 58 -2.71 -5.87 10.33
CA ALA A 58 -3.94 -5.59 9.62
C ALA A 58 -4.10 -6.46 8.36
N MET A 59 -3.01 -6.70 7.62
CA MET A 59 -3.02 -7.58 6.45
C MET A 59 -3.50 -8.99 6.81
N LYS A 60 -3.01 -9.55 7.92
CA LYS A 60 -3.44 -10.87 8.41
C LYS A 60 -4.93 -10.93 8.74
N ARG A 61 -5.51 -9.83 9.25
CA ARG A 61 -6.94 -9.74 9.58
C ARG A 61 -7.84 -9.60 8.36
N ILE A 62 -7.39 -8.86 7.35
CA ILE A 62 -8.14 -8.63 6.11
C ILE A 62 -8.11 -9.87 5.20
N GLY A 63 -7.01 -10.61 5.18
CA GLY A 63 -6.87 -11.87 4.43
C GLY A 63 -6.72 -11.65 2.92
N ASN A 64 -7.38 -12.47 2.09
CA ASN A 64 -7.23 -12.44 0.63
C ASN A 64 -7.87 -11.21 -0.07
N ARG A 65 -8.36 -10.25 0.70
CA ARG A 65 -9.07 -9.04 0.22
C ARG A 65 -8.19 -7.81 0.05
N LEU A 66 -6.88 -7.98 0.16
CA LEU A 66 -5.90 -6.90 0.11
C LEU A 66 -5.77 -6.31 -1.30
N GLY A 67 -5.73 -4.99 -1.36
CA GLY A 67 -5.16 -4.28 -2.49
C GLY A 67 -3.65 -4.09 -2.30
N PRO A 68 -3.01 -3.28 -3.16
CA PRO A 68 -1.59 -3.03 -3.08
C PRO A 68 -1.18 -2.36 -1.76
N VAL A 69 -0.13 -2.90 -1.13
CA VAL A 69 0.46 -2.36 0.10
C VAL A 69 1.96 -2.19 -0.10
N LEU A 70 2.42 -0.96 0.00
CA LEU A 70 3.82 -0.59 -0.07
C LEU A 70 4.42 -0.48 1.32
N ALA A 71 5.63 -0.96 1.53
CA ALA A 71 6.38 -0.82 2.77
C ALA A 71 7.72 -0.15 2.51
N ASP A 72 8.17 0.61 3.51
CA ASP A 72 9.52 1.13 3.61
C ASP A 72 10.08 0.69 4.97
N VAL A 73 11.03 -0.25 4.91
CA VAL A 73 11.58 -0.91 6.09
C VAL A 73 12.50 0.03 6.88
N GLU A 74 13.15 0.97 6.20
CA GLU A 74 14.07 1.92 6.82
C GLU A 74 13.30 2.92 7.71
N THR A 75 12.19 3.44 7.20
CA THR A 75 11.33 4.39 7.95
C THR A 75 10.31 3.71 8.85
N GLY A 76 10.07 2.40 8.69
CA GLY A 76 9.06 1.66 9.44
C GLY A 76 7.63 2.06 9.07
N LEU A 77 7.41 2.52 7.84
CA LEU A 77 6.11 2.96 7.33
C LEU A 77 5.57 2.02 6.25
N ALA A 78 4.25 2.04 6.10
CA ALA A 78 3.54 1.40 5.00
C ALA A 78 2.48 2.33 4.41
N TRP A 79 2.21 2.16 3.11
CA TRP A 79 1.17 2.87 2.38
C TRP A 79 0.21 1.90 1.73
N TRP A 80 -1.07 2.08 2.06
CA TRP A 80 -2.18 1.34 1.51
C TRP A 80 -2.78 2.12 0.36
N LEU A 81 -2.94 1.48 -0.81
CA LEU A 81 -3.61 2.10 -1.94
C LEU A 81 -5.13 1.92 -1.78
N LEU A 82 -5.84 3.04 -1.76
CA LEU A 82 -7.28 3.15 -1.49
C LEU A 82 -8.03 3.73 -2.68
N PRO A 83 -9.34 3.43 -2.82
CA PRO A 83 -10.21 4.11 -3.77
C PRO A 83 -10.15 5.64 -3.65
N THR A 84 -10.34 6.33 -4.77
CA THR A 84 -10.40 7.80 -4.81
C THR A 84 -11.59 8.38 -4.06
N THR A 85 -12.63 7.56 -3.87
CA THR A 85 -13.88 7.85 -3.17
C THR A 85 -13.81 7.63 -1.66
N VAL A 86 -12.63 7.38 -1.08
CA VAL A 86 -12.48 7.27 0.38
C VAL A 86 -13.02 8.55 1.04
N GLY A 87 -13.98 8.37 1.94
CA GLY A 87 -14.58 9.44 2.75
C GLY A 87 -14.05 9.39 4.18
N ASP A 88 -14.97 9.48 5.14
CA ASP A 88 -14.64 9.55 6.57
C ASP A 88 -14.42 8.18 7.22
N GLU A 89 -14.46 7.06 6.48
CA GLU A 89 -14.36 5.70 7.06
C GLU A 89 -13.05 5.46 7.83
N LEU A 90 -12.04 6.27 7.58
CA LEU A 90 -10.72 6.19 8.20
C LEU A 90 -10.43 7.34 9.17
N ALA A 91 -11.37 8.28 9.37
CA ALA A 91 -11.14 9.49 10.17
C ALA A 91 -10.82 9.19 11.65
N ASP A 92 -11.40 8.12 12.21
CA ASP A 92 -11.21 7.75 13.62
C ASP A 92 -9.98 6.84 13.87
N VAL A 93 -9.26 6.45 12.81
CA VAL A 93 -8.12 5.52 12.91
C VAL A 93 -6.84 6.31 13.20
N ARG A 94 -6.57 6.56 14.49
CA ARG A 94 -5.45 7.41 14.95
C ARG A 94 -4.06 7.06 14.40
N GLN A 95 -3.81 5.80 14.09
CA GLN A 95 -2.52 5.32 13.59
C GLN A 95 -2.39 5.37 12.06
N LEU A 96 -3.35 5.98 11.37
CA LEU A 96 -3.39 6.06 9.93
C LEU A 96 -3.60 7.52 9.49
N THR A 97 -2.91 7.92 8.43
CA THR A 97 -3.05 9.24 7.80
C THR A 97 -3.33 9.08 6.32
N VAL A 98 -4.51 9.49 5.87
CA VAL A 98 -4.82 9.56 4.43
C VAL A 98 -4.09 10.77 3.83
N ARG A 99 -3.21 10.51 2.86
CA ARG A 99 -2.47 11.55 2.16
C ARG A 99 -3.40 12.35 1.23
N PRO A 100 -3.21 13.69 1.14
CA PRO A 100 -4.04 14.53 0.29
C PRO A 100 -3.81 14.21 -1.19
N SER A 101 -4.80 14.54 -2.02
CA SER A 101 -4.66 14.46 -3.48
C SER A 101 -3.49 15.35 -3.94
N GLY A 102 -2.76 14.91 -4.96
CA GLY A 102 -1.57 15.60 -5.43
C GLY A 102 -0.29 15.21 -4.69
N TRP A 103 -0.37 14.44 -3.59
CA TRP A 103 0.81 13.95 -2.90
C TRP A 103 1.49 12.84 -3.70
N ALA A 104 2.82 12.87 -3.77
CA ALA A 104 3.61 11.93 -4.55
C ALA A 104 4.09 10.75 -3.69
N LEU A 105 3.60 9.55 -3.99
CA LEU A 105 4.12 8.30 -3.42
C LEU A 105 5.27 7.80 -4.27
N LYS A 106 6.45 7.61 -3.66
CA LYS A 106 7.61 7.01 -4.32
C LYS A 106 7.48 5.48 -4.29
N CYS A 107 7.38 4.85 -5.45
CA CYS A 107 7.16 3.41 -5.59
C CYS A 107 8.32 2.72 -6.33
N PRO A 108 8.75 1.54 -5.86
CA PRO A 108 9.60 0.63 -6.62
C PRO A 108 8.79 -0.11 -7.70
N PRO A 109 9.45 -0.79 -8.64
CA PRO A 109 8.81 -1.76 -9.51
C PRO A 109 7.99 -2.79 -8.72
N ALA A 110 6.91 -3.32 -9.31
CA ALA A 110 6.10 -4.36 -8.68
C ALA A 110 6.87 -5.68 -8.44
N ALA A 111 7.96 -5.88 -9.18
CA ALA A 111 8.69 -7.15 -9.18
C ALA A 111 9.75 -7.28 -8.07
N TYR A 112 10.33 -6.17 -7.59
CA TYR A 112 11.46 -6.21 -6.66
C TYR A 112 11.55 -4.93 -5.80
N ALA A 113 12.33 -5.00 -4.72
CA ALA A 113 12.55 -3.89 -3.81
C ALA A 113 13.64 -2.93 -4.31
N LEU A 114 13.51 -1.64 -4.00
CA LEU A 114 14.56 -0.62 -4.20
C LEU A 114 14.63 0.27 -2.97
N HIS A 115 15.84 0.63 -2.50
CA HIS A 115 16.06 1.52 -1.35
C HIS A 115 15.21 1.14 -0.11
N CYS A 116 15.26 -0.13 0.32
CA CYS A 116 14.47 -0.67 1.45
C CYS A 116 12.95 -0.54 1.31
N ARG A 117 12.47 -0.18 0.11
CA ARG A 117 11.07 -0.05 -0.22
C ARG A 117 10.62 -1.20 -1.11
N LEU A 118 9.53 -1.85 -0.73
CA LEU A 118 9.00 -3.03 -1.41
C LEU A 118 7.48 -3.09 -1.31
N TRP A 119 6.87 -3.81 -2.23
CA TRP A 119 5.46 -4.18 -2.13
C TRP A 119 5.30 -5.39 -1.20
N LEU A 120 4.57 -5.22 -0.10
CA LEU A 120 4.14 -6.34 0.76
C LEU A 120 3.03 -7.14 0.06
N GLU A 121 2.08 -6.42 -0.52
CA GLU A 121 1.11 -6.95 -1.49
C GLU A 121 1.33 -6.17 -2.79
N PRO A 122 1.90 -6.78 -3.84
CA PRO A 122 2.09 -6.10 -5.11
C PRO A 122 0.75 -5.90 -5.82
N PRO A 123 0.63 -4.88 -6.67
CA PRO A 123 -0.50 -4.81 -7.57
C PRO A 123 -0.58 -6.06 -8.44
N ASP A 124 -1.79 -6.55 -8.64
CA ASP A 124 -2.08 -7.76 -9.44
C ASP A 124 -2.45 -7.43 -10.89
N GLY A 125 -2.61 -6.15 -11.21
CA GLY A 125 -3.00 -5.64 -12.52
C GLY A 125 -4.50 -5.43 -12.71
N SER A 126 -5.33 -5.87 -11.77
CA SER A 126 -6.80 -5.76 -11.86
C SER A 126 -7.33 -4.35 -11.54
N GLY A 127 -6.51 -3.51 -10.90
CA GLY A 127 -6.95 -2.23 -10.34
C GLY A 127 -7.71 -2.34 -9.04
N ARG A 128 -7.72 -3.52 -8.40
CA ARG A 128 -8.24 -3.69 -7.05
C ARG A 128 -7.47 -2.83 -6.05
N LEU A 129 -8.21 -2.10 -5.22
CA LEU A 129 -7.68 -1.26 -4.15
C LEU A 129 -8.17 -1.80 -2.79
N THR A 130 -7.53 -1.40 -1.71
CA THR A 130 -7.92 -1.84 -0.36
C THR A 130 -9.22 -1.16 0.05
N ASP A 131 -10.17 -1.95 0.53
CA ASP A 131 -11.44 -1.46 1.06
C ASP A 131 -11.18 -0.64 2.35
N PRO A 132 -11.55 0.66 2.38
CA PRO A 132 -11.27 1.52 3.54
C PRO A 132 -12.02 1.07 4.80
N VAL A 133 -13.19 0.44 4.67
CA VAL A 133 -13.95 -0.06 5.82
C VAL A 133 -13.23 -1.25 6.46
N LEU A 134 -12.72 -2.17 5.64
CA LEU A 134 -11.94 -3.32 6.13
C LEU A 134 -10.63 -2.87 6.77
N LEU A 135 -9.96 -1.88 6.16
CA LEU A 135 -8.73 -1.31 6.71
C LEU A 135 -8.98 -0.62 8.05
N GLY A 136 -10.04 0.19 8.14
CA GLY A 136 -10.44 0.87 9.36
C GLY A 136 -10.80 -0.11 10.48
N ALA A 137 -11.53 -1.18 10.17
CA ALA A 137 -11.84 -2.24 11.14
C ALA A 137 -10.58 -2.98 11.63
N ALA A 138 -9.61 -3.22 10.74
CA ALA A 138 -8.38 -3.95 11.06
C ALA A 138 -7.38 -3.11 11.89
N LEU A 139 -7.31 -1.80 11.65
CA LEU A 139 -6.42 -0.86 12.36
C LEU A 139 -7.11 -0.09 13.49
N GLY A 140 -8.44 -0.13 13.59
CA GLY A 140 -9.20 0.58 14.62
C GLY A 140 -8.99 0.01 16.03
N PRO A 141 -9.56 0.66 17.06
CA PRO A 141 -9.37 0.32 18.48
C PRO A 141 -9.81 -1.10 18.88
N GLY A 142 -10.48 -1.85 18.00
CA GLY A 142 -10.78 -3.29 18.19
C GLY A 142 -9.67 -4.25 17.72
N GLY A 143 -8.62 -3.75 17.08
CA GLY A 143 -7.54 -4.53 16.45
C GLY A 143 -6.17 -4.44 17.14
N GLY A 144 -6.05 -3.83 18.31
CA GLY A 144 -4.84 -3.96 19.13
C GLY A 144 -4.81 -5.31 19.85
N PRO A 145 -3.64 -5.83 20.30
CA PRO A 145 -3.65 -6.74 21.43
C PRO A 145 -4.49 -6.09 22.53
N ARG A 146 -5.51 -6.77 23.04
CA ARG A 146 -6.13 -6.36 24.30
C ARG A 146 -5.02 -6.42 25.34
N LEU A 147 -4.48 -5.27 25.73
CA LEU A 147 -3.78 -5.18 27.00
C LEU A 147 -4.84 -5.55 28.04
N SER A 148 -4.74 -6.76 28.60
CA SER A 148 -5.62 -7.19 29.70
C SER A 148 -5.56 -6.08 30.74
N ALA A 149 -6.71 -5.50 31.05
CA ALA A 149 -6.88 -4.50 32.10
C ALA A 149 -6.65 -5.09 33.52
N GLU A 150 -6.01 -6.25 33.61
CA GLU A 150 -5.82 -7.06 34.82
C GLU A 150 -4.42 -6.87 35.44
N ALA A 151 -3.61 -5.94 34.93
CA ALA A 151 -2.27 -5.63 35.47
C ALA A 151 -2.25 -4.47 36.48
N PHE A 152 -3.42 -3.92 36.84
CA PHE A 152 -3.56 -2.92 37.91
C PHE A 152 -4.61 -3.40 38.93
N GLY A 153 -4.26 -4.47 39.64
CA GLY A 153 -4.95 -4.95 40.85
C GLY A 153 -3.94 -5.17 41.95
#